data_AF-A0A9P5R8F6-F1
#
_entry.id   AF-A0A9P5R8F6-F1
#
_cell.length_a   1.000
_cell.length_b   1.000
_cell.length_c   1.000
_cell.angle_alpha   90.00
_cell.angle_beta   90.00
_cell.angle_gamma   90.00
#
_symmetry.space_group_name_H-M   'P 1'
#
loop_
_entity.id
_entity.type
_entity.pdbx_description
1 polymer ?
#
loop_
_entity_poly.entity_id
_entity_poly.type
_entity_poly.pdbx_seq_one_letter_code
_entity_poly.pdbx_strand_id
1 'polypeptide(L)'
;MERLKARVDQCLASDIEMDLTPIELTPVRSERTTKHSMIAKPPQALCLHLNRSMFTSSGQMAKNPCKVVFDSQLDFTRFTTSGHLTTVPTKSMSRRGSLSETVSNNKSTSSSNERIPLSTPASFSRTFSSSSMLSASSLSSSPMTLTRTAGLTAASSTGRDDRTEDEDEERVLYRLWSVVVHLGSHNSGHFVTYRRIPCSNGDQSSREASNEDKWWRISDEDVQIVEWTLVKNAEAYMLYYEKE
;
A
#
# COMPACT_ATOMS: atom_id res chain seq x y z
N MET A 1 -44.78 -8.84 -12.69
CA MET A 1 -43.70 -7.90 -13.07
C MET A 1 -44.22 -6.47 -13.21
N GLU A 2 -45.20 -6.22 -14.08
CA GLU A 2 -45.69 -4.85 -14.37
C GLU A 2 -46.29 -4.11 -13.15
N ARG A 3 -47.03 -4.83 -12.27
CA ARG A 3 -47.53 -4.26 -11.00
C ARG A 3 -46.43 -3.91 -9.98
N LEU A 4 -45.33 -4.66 -9.96
CA LEU A 4 -44.19 -4.39 -9.07
C LEU A 4 -43.42 -3.17 -9.57
N LYS A 5 -43.23 -3.08 -10.90
CA LYS A 5 -42.63 -1.91 -11.54
C LYS A 5 -43.42 -0.64 -11.27
N ALA A 6 -44.74 -0.64 -11.48
CA ALA A 6 -45.58 0.52 -11.20
C ALA A 6 -45.51 0.97 -9.73
N ARG A 7 -45.35 0.02 -8.80
CA ARG A 7 -45.18 0.32 -7.37
C ARG A 7 -43.81 0.95 -7.06
N VAL A 8 -42.74 0.47 -7.69
CA VAL A 8 -41.41 1.11 -7.61
C VAL A 8 -41.46 2.52 -8.20
N ASP A 9 -42.04 2.69 -9.39
CA ASP A 9 -42.17 3.99 -10.05
C ASP A 9 -42.98 4.97 -9.17
N GLN A 10 -44.02 4.48 -8.49
CA GLN A 10 -44.79 5.27 -7.53
C GLN A 10 -43.95 5.66 -6.30
N CYS A 11 -43.23 4.73 -5.67
CA CYS A 11 -42.33 5.06 -4.55
C CYS A 11 -41.30 6.13 -4.95
N LEU A 12 -40.65 5.97 -6.10
CA LEU A 12 -39.67 6.93 -6.61
C LEU A 12 -40.26 8.33 -6.81
N ALA A 13 -41.55 8.43 -7.14
CA ALA A 13 -42.23 9.70 -7.36
C ALA A 13 -42.79 10.34 -6.08
N SER A 14 -43.26 9.55 -5.11
CA SER A 14 -43.98 10.05 -3.93
C SER A 14 -43.19 9.97 -2.63
N ASP A 15 -42.48 8.87 -2.39
CA ASP A 15 -41.76 8.59 -1.15
C ASP A 15 -40.73 7.46 -1.34
N ILE A 16 -39.45 7.83 -1.30
CA ILE A 16 -38.32 6.90 -1.50
C ILE A 16 -38.10 5.94 -0.32
N GLU A 17 -38.65 6.25 0.86
CA GLU A 17 -38.53 5.42 2.07
C GLU A 17 -39.70 4.42 2.22
N MET A 18 -40.67 4.46 1.30
CA MET A 18 -41.86 3.60 1.36
C MET A 18 -41.47 2.12 1.19
N ASP A 19 -41.95 1.29 2.12
CA ASP A 19 -41.69 -0.15 2.13
C ASP A 19 -42.16 -0.83 0.83
N LEU A 20 -41.20 -1.46 0.16
CA LEU A 20 -41.38 -2.13 -1.11
C LEU A 20 -41.76 -3.61 -0.97
N THR A 21 -41.96 -4.12 0.25
CA THR A 21 -42.39 -5.51 0.50
C THR A 21 -43.59 -5.87 -0.40
N PRO A 22 -43.52 -6.95 -1.21
CA PRO A 22 -42.57 -8.07 -1.15
C PRO A 22 -41.36 -7.99 -2.11
N ILE A 23 -41.00 -6.82 -2.65
CA ILE A 23 -39.87 -6.68 -3.58
C ILE A 23 -38.55 -6.84 -2.81
N GLU A 24 -37.85 -7.95 -3.04
CA GLU A 24 -36.49 -8.15 -2.54
C GLU A 24 -35.48 -7.39 -3.42
N LEU A 25 -34.84 -6.37 -2.85
CA LEU A 25 -33.78 -5.63 -3.53
C LEU A 25 -32.49 -6.45 -3.50
N THR A 26 -32.10 -6.98 -4.66
CA THR A 26 -30.82 -7.66 -4.80
C THR A 26 -29.75 -6.66 -5.28
N PRO A 27 -28.60 -6.55 -4.60
CA PRO A 27 -27.54 -5.67 -5.05
C PRO A 27 -26.93 -6.21 -6.35
N VAL A 28 -27.20 -5.54 -7.47
CA VAL A 28 -26.59 -5.85 -8.76
C VAL A 28 -25.20 -5.19 -8.82
N ARG A 29 -24.15 -6.01 -8.86
CA ARG A 29 -22.78 -5.52 -9.07
C ARG A 29 -22.45 -5.57 -10.56
N SER A 30 -21.96 -4.46 -11.11
CA SER A 30 -21.46 -4.43 -12.50
C SER A 30 -20.21 -5.31 -12.63
N GLU A 31 -20.20 -6.21 -13.62
CA GLU A 31 -19.05 -7.08 -13.91
C GLU A 31 -17.92 -6.35 -14.65
N ARG A 32 -18.17 -5.13 -15.15
CA ARG A 32 -17.25 -4.40 -16.04
C ARG A 32 -16.79 -3.06 -15.47
N THR A 33 -17.04 -2.83 -14.18
CA THR A 33 -16.70 -1.58 -13.51
C THR A 33 -15.70 -1.84 -12.40
N THR A 34 -14.59 -1.11 -12.40
CA THR A 34 -13.65 -1.08 -11.30
C THR A 34 -13.71 0.29 -10.62
N LYS A 35 -13.68 0.30 -9.29
CA LYS A 35 -13.52 1.53 -8.50
C LYS A 35 -12.10 1.56 -7.97
N HIS A 36 -11.38 2.60 -8.30
CA HIS A 36 -10.02 2.83 -7.82
C HIS A 36 -9.97 4.17 -7.08
N SER A 37 -9.29 4.18 -5.94
CA SER A 37 -9.09 5.38 -5.13
C SER A 37 -7.61 5.75 -5.13
N MET A 38 -7.31 7.04 -5.29
CA MET A 38 -5.96 7.58 -5.27
C MET A 38 -5.92 8.86 -4.43
N ILE A 39 -4.74 9.20 -3.93
CA ILE A 39 -4.55 10.36 -3.05
C ILE A 39 -4.03 11.53 -3.88
N ALA A 40 -4.85 12.57 -4.03
CA ALA A 40 -4.46 13.75 -4.80
C ALA A 40 -3.45 14.63 -4.05
N LYS A 41 -3.66 14.83 -2.76
CA LYS A 41 -2.77 15.59 -1.88
C LYS A 41 -2.39 14.73 -0.68
N PRO A 42 -1.15 14.22 -0.62
CA PRO A 42 -0.68 13.45 0.52
C PRO A 42 -0.65 14.31 1.80
N PRO A 43 -1.11 13.79 2.96
CA PRO A 43 -1.13 14.54 4.21
C PRO A 43 0.29 14.67 4.81
N GLN A 44 0.58 15.76 5.53
CA GLN A 44 1.89 15.90 6.19
C GLN A 44 2.14 14.79 7.23
N ALA A 45 1.09 14.42 7.99
CA ALA A 45 1.11 13.28 8.89
C ALA A 45 0.16 12.19 8.37
N LEU A 46 0.68 10.99 8.14
CA LEU A 46 -0.04 9.83 7.64
C LEU A 46 -0.22 8.80 8.75
N CYS A 47 -1.46 8.46 9.08
CA CYS A 47 -1.78 7.35 9.97
C CYS A 47 -2.32 6.17 9.14
N LEU A 48 -1.68 5.01 9.26
CA LEU A 48 -2.15 3.75 8.68
C LEU A 48 -2.71 2.88 9.80
N HIS A 49 -4.02 2.64 9.76
CA HIS A 49 -4.70 1.73 10.67
C HIS A 49 -4.80 0.33 10.05
N LEU A 50 -4.18 -0.65 10.68
CA LEU A 50 -4.26 -2.04 10.26
C LEU A 50 -5.49 -2.66 10.91
N ASN A 51 -6.49 -3.02 10.10
CA ASN A 51 -7.72 -3.60 10.60
C ASN A 51 -7.47 -5.02 11.12
N ARG A 52 -7.23 -5.12 12.44
CA ARG A 52 -7.02 -6.38 13.14
C ARG A 52 -8.31 -6.98 13.71
N SER A 53 -9.43 -6.27 13.75
CA SER A 53 -10.71 -6.86 14.17
C SER A 53 -11.37 -7.55 12.99
N MET A 54 -11.76 -8.81 13.18
CA MET A 54 -12.49 -9.56 12.16
C MET A 54 -13.61 -10.39 12.77
N PHE A 55 -14.64 -10.64 11.97
CA PHE A 55 -15.64 -11.67 12.25
C PHE A 55 -15.27 -12.92 11.48
N THR A 56 -15.27 -14.06 12.15
CA THR A 56 -15.13 -15.37 11.52
C THR A 56 -16.42 -15.73 10.76
N SER A 57 -16.34 -16.74 9.89
CA SER A 57 -17.53 -17.29 9.22
C SER A 57 -18.59 -17.82 10.20
N SER A 58 -18.18 -18.19 11.41
CA SER A 58 -19.08 -18.57 12.51
C SER A 58 -19.68 -17.38 13.28
N GLY A 59 -19.41 -16.15 12.85
CA GLY A 59 -19.90 -14.92 13.49
C GLY A 59 -19.18 -14.54 14.79
N GLN A 60 -18.11 -15.25 15.15
CA GLN A 60 -17.31 -14.93 16.34
C GLN A 60 -16.32 -13.82 16.03
N MET A 61 -16.10 -12.94 16.99
CA MET A 61 -15.12 -11.87 16.86
C MET A 61 -13.71 -12.42 17.16
N ALA A 62 -12.74 -12.08 16.33
CA ALA A 62 -11.37 -12.52 16.46
C ALA A 62 -10.39 -11.41 16.10
N LYS A 63 -9.15 -11.54 16.60
CA LYS A 63 -8.04 -10.68 16.20
C LYS A 63 -7.32 -11.35 15.03
N ASN A 64 -7.11 -10.63 13.94
CA ASN A 64 -6.30 -11.04 12.80
C ASN A 64 -4.80 -10.97 13.19
N PRO A 65 -4.10 -12.12 13.33
CA PRO A 65 -2.72 -12.15 13.77
C PRO A 65 -1.72 -11.95 12.62
N CYS A 66 -2.21 -11.67 11.39
CA CYS A 66 -1.36 -11.55 10.22
C CYS A 66 -0.27 -10.49 10.45
N LYS A 67 0.99 -10.90 10.26
CA LYS A 67 2.14 -10.00 10.34
C LYS A 67 2.18 -9.14 9.08
N VAL A 68 2.15 -7.84 9.26
CA VAL A 68 2.33 -6.86 8.18
C VAL A 68 3.76 -6.36 8.28
N VAL A 69 4.50 -6.48 7.18
CA VAL A 69 5.85 -5.92 7.07
C VAL A 69 5.74 -4.45 6.75
N PHE A 70 6.50 -3.62 7.47
CA PHE A 70 6.60 -2.19 7.25
C PHE A 70 8.04 -1.75 7.51
N ASP A 71 8.43 -0.67 6.86
CA ASP A 71 9.80 -0.16 6.88
C ASP A 71 9.87 1.21 7.57
N SER A 72 11.10 1.65 7.86
CA SER A 72 11.37 2.96 8.45
C SER A 72 11.06 4.11 7.48
N GLN A 73 11.12 3.84 6.18
CA GLN A 73 10.73 4.73 5.10
C GLN A 73 9.64 4.07 4.25
N LEU A 74 8.66 4.87 3.83
CA LEU A 74 7.55 4.45 2.99
C LEU A 74 7.55 5.30 1.72
N ASP A 75 7.75 4.65 0.57
CA ASP A 75 7.50 5.27 -0.72
C ASP A 75 6.01 5.23 -1.04
N PHE A 76 5.37 6.39 -0.92
CA PHE A 76 3.94 6.55 -1.11
C PHE A 76 3.58 6.98 -2.54
N THR A 77 4.59 7.23 -3.38
CA THR A 77 4.47 7.83 -4.72
C THR A 77 3.44 7.12 -5.60
N ARG A 78 3.44 5.77 -5.61
CA ARG A 78 2.54 4.95 -6.44
C ARG A 78 1.05 5.10 -6.12
N PHE A 79 0.72 5.60 -4.93
CA PHE A 79 -0.66 5.77 -4.45
C PHE A 79 -1.18 7.20 -4.66
N THR A 80 -0.32 8.09 -5.16
CA THR A 80 -0.61 9.51 -5.35
C THR A 80 -0.95 9.82 -6.81
N THR A 81 -1.79 10.83 -7.05
CA THR A 81 -2.07 11.30 -8.41
C THR A 81 -1.00 12.32 -8.82
N SER A 82 -0.56 12.26 -10.08
CA SER A 82 0.37 13.23 -10.67
C SER A 82 -0.35 14.29 -11.51
N GLY A 83 -1.61 14.60 -11.18
CA GLY A 83 -2.48 15.47 -11.99
C GLY A 83 -2.98 14.86 -13.30
N HIS A 84 -2.33 13.81 -13.82
CA HIS A 84 -2.75 13.05 -15.00
C HIS A 84 -3.16 11.62 -14.62
N LEU A 85 -4.41 11.22 -14.89
CA LEU A 85 -4.90 9.85 -14.72
C LEU A 85 -5.15 9.18 -16.07
N THR A 86 -4.65 7.96 -16.23
CA THR A 86 -4.99 7.13 -17.39
C THR A 86 -6.45 6.67 -17.31
N THR A 87 -7.25 6.94 -18.34
CA THR A 87 -8.64 6.49 -18.46
C THR A 87 -8.79 5.13 -19.18
N VAL A 88 -7.67 4.57 -19.65
CA VAL A 88 -7.64 3.27 -20.32
C VAL A 88 -7.80 2.15 -19.28
N PRO A 89 -8.85 1.31 -19.35
CA PRO A 89 -9.13 0.29 -18.32
C PRO A 89 -8.04 -0.78 -18.17
N THR A 90 -7.20 -0.97 -19.18
CA THR A 90 -6.13 -1.98 -19.21
C THR A 90 -4.78 -1.46 -18.73
N LYS A 91 -4.67 -0.16 -18.42
CA LYS A 91 -3.42 0.46 -17.96
C LYS A 91 -3.56 0.93 -16.53
N SER A 92 -2.43 1.01 -15.82
CA SER A 92 -2.40 1.62 -14.49
C SER A 92 -2.89 3.07 -14.57
N MET A 93 -3.80 3.44 -13.66
CA MET A 93 -4.27 4.83 -13.55
C MET A 93 -3.16 5.77 -13.09
N SER A 94 -2.19 5.26 -12.32
CA SER A 94 -0.97 5.99 -11.96
C SER A 94 0.13 5.70 -12.98
N ARG A 95 0.72 6.75 -13.54
CA ARG A 95 1.96 6.65 -14.35
C ARG A 95 3.18 6.31 -13.47
N ARG A 96 3.09 6.63 -12.18
CA ARG A 96 4.12 6.63 -11.12
C ARG A 96 4.61 5.26 -10.60
N GLY A 97 4.58 4.19 -11.40
CA GLY A 97 4.85 2.86 -10.84
C GLY A 97 5.25 1.73 -11.79
N SER A 98 5.59 2.01 -13.04
CA SER A 98 6.24 0.99 -13.87
C SER A 98 7.70 0.87 -13.43
N LEU A 99 8.00 -0.09 -12.55
CA LEU A 99 9.35 -0.67 -12.55
C LEU A 99 9.62 -1.11 -13.99
N SER A 100 10.65 -0.55 -14.62
CA SER A 100 11.06 -0.91 -15.97
C SER A 100 11.52 -2.37 -16.00
N GLU A 101 10.63 -3.30 -16.38
CA GLU A 101 11.04 -4.63 -16.85
C GLU A 101 11.62 -4.49 -18.27
N THR A 102 12.92 -4.26 -18.36
CA THR A 102 13.64 -4.39 -19.63
C THR A 102 13.74 -5.89 -19.95
N VAL A 103 12.84 -6.37 -20.81
CA VAL A 103 12.89 -7.71 -21.40
C VAL A 103 14.23 -7.88 -22.13
N SER A 104 15.15 -8.62 -21.51
CA SER A 104 16.32 -9.18 -22.19
C SER A 104 16.04 -10.64 -22.51
N ASN A 105 15.68 -10.87 -23.78
CA ASN A 105 15.66 -12.18 -24.41
C ASN A 105 16.94 -12.94 -24.08
N ASN A 106 16.84 -14.19 -23.60
CA ASN A 106 17.86 -15.19 -23.87
C ASN A 106 17.28 -16.62 -23.95
N LYS A 107 17.38 -17.11 -25.19
CA LYS A 107 17.41 -18.45 -25.77
C LYS A 107 17.46 -19.68 -24.83
N SER A 108 16.64 -20.65 -25.22
CA SER A 108 16.40 -22.00 -24.72
C SER A 108 17.60 -22.97 -24.77
N THR A 109 17.66 -23.88 -23.78
CA THR A 109 18.22 -25.24 -23.91
C THR A 109 17.44 -26.24 -23.04
N SER A 110 17.21 -27.41 -23.62
CA SER A 110 16.35 -28.56 -23.25
C SER A 110 16.93 -29.56 -22.25
N SER A 111 16.06 -30.23 -21.47
CA SER A 111 16.07 -31.69 -21.15
C SER A 111 15.04 -31.95 -20.02
N SER A 112 13.93 -32.70 -20.17
CA SER A 112 13.69 -34.15 -20.39
C SER A 112 13.35 -34.93 -19.10
N ASN A 113 12.27 -35.74 -19.21
CA ASN A 113 11.80 -36.90 -18.37
C ASN A 113 10.93 -36.61 -17.13
N GLU A 114 9.88 -37.36 -16.74
CA GLU A 114 9.04 -38.45 -17.31
C GLU A 114 7.74 -38.65 -16.44
N ARG A 115 6.60 -38.99 -17.10
CA ARG A 115 5.39 -39.86 -16.82
C ARG A 115 4.65 -39.99 -15.43
N ILE A 116 3.39 -39.48 -15.35
CA ILE A 116 1.98 -40.08 -15.29
C ILE A 116 1.76 -41.47 -14.55
N PRO A 117 0.63 -41.86 -13.85
CA PRO A 117 -0.85 -41.57 -14.01
C PRO A 117 -1.76 -41.32 -12.75
N LEU A 118 -2.87 -40.56 -12.84
CA LEU A 118 -4.34 -40.85 -13.04
C LEU A 118 -5.20 -41.21 -11.79
N SER A 119 -6.18 -40.35 -11.44
CA SER A 119 -7.60 -40.69 -11.14
C SER A 119 -8.45 -39.46 -10.72
N THR A 120 -9.61 -39.28 -11.37
CA THR A 120 -10.76 -38.40 -11.02
C THR A 120 -11.71 -39.14 -10.04
N PRO A 121 -12.73 -38.55 -9.36
CA PRO A 121 -13.55 -37.38 -9.77
C PRO A 121 -13.91 -36.30 -8.71
N ALA A 122 -14.35 -35.15 -9.22
CA ALA A 122 -15.33 -34.19 -8.70
C ALA A 122 -15.30 -33.73 -7.22
N SER A 123 -14.97 -32.45 -7.01
CA SER A 123 -15.84 -31.49 -6.31
C SER A 123 -15.33 -30.06 -6.48
N PHE A 124 -16.24 -29.16 -6.80
CA PHE A 124 -16.02 -27.74 -7.08
C PHE A 124 -15.80 -26.99 -5.75
N SER A 125 -14.63 -26.41 -5.53
CA SER A 125 -14.46 -25.36 -4.52
C SER A 125 -13.33 -24.41 -4.90
N ARG A 126 -13.67 -23.13 -5.05
CA ARG A 126 -12.75 -22.05 -5.38
C ARG A 126 -12.22 -21.46 -4.07
N THR A 127 -10.94 -21.63 -3.80
CA THR A 127 -10.19 -20.79 -2.84
C THR A 127 -8.94 -20.26 -3.54
N PHE A 128 -8.84 -18.95 -3.65
CA PHE A 128 -7.66 -18.26 -4.13
C PHE A 128 -6.72 -18.07 -2.94
N SER A 129 -5.62 -18.82 -2.93
CA SER A 129 -4.45 -18.54 -2.10
C SER A 129 -3.34 -18.09 -3.04
N SER A 130 -2.77 -16.92 -2.77
CA SER A 130 -1.58 -16.44 -3.46
C SER A 130 -0.39 -16.50 -2.49
N SER A 131 0.47 -17.49 -2.70
CA SER A 131 1.92 -17.46 -2.45
C SER A 131 2.55 -16.31 -3.27
N SER A 132 3.72 -15.73 -2.97
CA SER A 132 5.04 -16.29 -2.64
C SER A 132 5.96 -15.12 -2.21
N MET A 133 6.76 -15.25 -1.14
CA MET A 133 8.22 -15.51 -1.10
C MET A 133 9.09 -14.85 -2.20
N LEU A 134 10.12 -14.09 -1.79
CA LEU A 134 11.57 -14.41 -1.97
C LEU A 134 12.51 -13.30 -1.42
N SER A 135 13.80 -13.67 -1.34
CA SER A 135 14.84 -13.24 -0.39
C SER A 135 15.82 -12.14 -0.87
N ALA A 136 16.60 -11.69 0.11
CA ALA A 136 17.63 -10.63 0.15
C ALA A 136 18.88 -10.79 -0.74
N SER A 137 19.53 -9.66 -1.04
CA SER A 137 20.98 -9.34 -0.88
C SER A 137 21.30 -8.04 -1.65
N SER A 138 21.80 -6.96 -1.03
CA SER A 138 23.16 -6.63 -0.55
C SER A 138 24.09 -6.01 -1.62
N LEU A 139 24.66 -4.86 -1.24
CA LEU A 139 25.96 -4.27 -1.60
C LEU A 139 26.04 -3.20 -2.72
N SER A 140 26.36 -1.98 -2.25
CA SER A 140 27.58 -1.23 -2.60
C SER A 140 27.50 -0.10 -3.64
N SER A 141 27.69 1.11 -3.08
CA SER A 141 28.60 2.18 -3.53
C SER A 141 28.22 3.07 -4.72
N SER A 142 27.92 4.32 -4.34
CA SER A 142 28.18 5.65 -4.91
C SER A 142 29.47 5.80 -5.77
N PRO A 143 29.86 7.00 -6.31
CA PRO A 143 29.25 8.35 -6.20
C PRO A 143 29.37 9.27 -7.46
N MET A 144 28.84 10.52 -7.31
CA MET A 144 29.48 11.81 -7.73
C MET A 144 29.43 12.23 -9.24
N THR A 145 29.32 13.50 -9.71
CA THR A 145 29.53 14.86 -9.17
C THR A 145 28.85 15.93 -10.06
N LEU A 146 28.36 17.00 -9.40
CA LEU A 146 28.22 18.44 -9.73
C LEU A 146 28.78 19.05 -11.04
N THR A 147 28.04 19.99 -11.68
CA THR A 147 28.32 21.47 -11.85
C THR A 147 27.38 22.18 -12.86
N ARG A 148 26.62 23.21 -12.45
CA ARG A 148 26.64 24.68 -12.83
C ARG A 148 26.84 24.98 -14.34
N THR A 149 26.08 25.84 -15.03
CA THR A 149 25.78 27.28 -14.80
C THR A 149 24.72 27.82 -15.81
N ALA A 150 24.18 29.00 -15.51
CA ALA A 150 23.05 29.73 -16.13
C ALA A 150 23.23 30.30 -17.56
N GLY A 151 22.10 30.65 -18.21
CA GLY A 151 22.05 31.61 -19.33
C GLY A 151 20.76 31.61 -20.16
N LEU A 152 20.11 32.77 -20.28
CA LEU A 152 18.83 33.07 -20.94
C LEU A 152 18.89 33.07 -22.49
N THR A 153 17.78 32.82 -23.19
CA THR A 153 17.11 33.70 -24.20
C THR A 153 16.08 32.94 -25.06
N ALA A 154 15.04 33.66 -25.50
CA ALA A 154 13.87 33.17 -26.24
C ALA A 154 14.08 33.14 -27.76
N ALA A 155 13.44 32.18 -28.46
CA ALA A 155 12.65 32.40 -29.70
C ALA A 155 12.23 31.07 -30.35
N SER A 156 11.07 31.13 -30.99
CA SER A 156 10.31 30.12 -31.73
C SER A 156 10.98 29.53 -32.98
N SER A 157 10.87 28.22 -33.19
CA SER A 157 10.56 27.58 -34.49
C SER A 157 10.45 26.05 -34.40
N THR A 158 9.34 25.53 -34.92
CA THR A 158 9.15 24.22 -35.58
C THR A 158 10.31 23.21 -35.55
N GLY A 159 10.10 22.09 -34.86
CA GLY A 159 10.94 20.88 -34.96
C GLY A 159 10.42 19.81 -34.01
N ARG A 160 10.16 18.61 -34.54
CA ARG A 160 9.84 17.41 -33.75
C ARG A 160 10.98 17.14 -32.78
N ASP A 161 10.70 17.22 -31.48
CA ASP A 161 11.62 16.80 -30.44
C ASP A 161 10.80 15.97 -29.45
N ASP A 162 11.02 14.66 -29.48
CA ASP A 162 10.53 13.68 -28.50
C ASP A 162 11.32 13.91 -27.20
N ARG A 163 11.10 15.06 -26.58
CA ARG A 163 11.57 15.31 -25.23
C ARG A 163 10.58 14.60 -24.33
N THR A 164 10.99 13.47 -23.77
CA THR A 164 10.47 13.05 -22.48
C THR A 164 10.74 14.21 -21.54
N GLU A 165 9.73 15.05 -21.33
CA GLU A 165 9.60 15.84 -20.13
C GLU A 165 9.42 14.83 -19.00
N ASP A 166 10.54 14.21 -18.62
CA ASP A 166 10.73 13.57 -17.32
C ASP A 166 10.70 14.72 -16.31
N GLU A 167 9.52 15.34 -16.16
CA GLU A 167 9.20 16.23 -15.06
C GLU A 167 9.70 15.51 -13.81
N ASP A 168 10.56 16.15 -13.01
CA ASP A 168 11.05 15.64 -11.75
C ASP A 168 9.85 15.20 -10.90
N GLU A 169 9.45 13.93 -11.04
CA GLU A 169 8.20 13.45 -10.47
C GLU A 169 8.43 13.38 -8.96
N GLU A 170 7.96 14.42 -8.23
CA GLU A 170 8.17 14.59 -6.78
C GLU A 170 7.83 13.29 -6.04
N ARG A 171 8.86 12.58 -5.57
CA ARG A 171 8.71 11.36 -4.80
C ARG A 171 8.07 11.71 -3.47
N VAL A 172 7.01 11.01 -3.12
CA VAL A 172 6.29 11.22 -1.87
C VAL A 172 6.82 10.22 -0.87
N LEU A 173 7.88 10.61 -0.17
CA LEU A 173 8.53 9.80 0.85
C LEU A 173 7.99 10.15 2.24
N TYR A 174 7.87 9.12 3.05
CA TYR A 174 7.37 9.21 4.41
C TYR A 174 8.32 8.51 5.36
N ARG A 175 8.62 9.14 6.50
CA ARG A 175 9.43 8.55 7.57
C ARG A 175 8.56 8.07 8.71
N LEU A 176 8.75 6.83 9.14
CA LEU A 176 8.02 6.24 10.26
C LEU A 176 8.47 6.89 11.58
N TRP A 177 7.50 7.36 12.36
CA TRP A 177 7.74 8.02 13.65
C TRP A 177 7.22 7.24 14.84
N SER A 178 6.09 6.54 14.70
CA SER A 178 5.56 5.69 15.77
C SER A 178 4.82 4.46 15.27
N VAL A 179 4.87 3.42 16.09
CA VAL A 179 4.17 2.15 15.88
C VAL A 179 3.38 1.84 17.14
N VAL A 180 2.06 1.77 17.03
CA VAL A 180 1.19 1.34 18.12
C VAL A 180 0.90 -0.14 17.94
N VAL A 181 1.01 -0.92 19.01
CA VAL A 181 0.80 -2.37 19.02
C VAL A 181 -0.30 -2.69 20.03
N HIS A 182 -1.23 -3.55 19.61
CA HIS A 182 -2.24 -4.10 20.51
C HIS A 182 -1.83 -5.50 20.97
N LEU A 183 -1.49 -5.65 22.24
CA LEU A 183 -1.15 -6.91 22.89
C LEU A 183 -2.40 -7.50 23.54
N GLY A 184 -2.99 -8.53 22.95
CA GLY A 184 -4.19 -9.14 23.51
C GLY A 184 -5.09 -9.75 22.46
N SER A 185 -6.32 -10.01 22.89
CA SER A 185 -7.40 -10.58 22.08
C SER A 185 -8.13 -9.50 21.28
N HIS A 186 -9.31 -9.81 20.74
CA HIS A 186 -10.16 -8.80 20.13
C HIS A 186 -10.94 -7.97 21.18
N ASN A 187 -11.32 -8.59 22.30
CA ASN A 187 -12.24 -8.02 23.29
C ASN A 187 -11.51 -7.31 24.45
N SER A 188 -10.21 -7.55 24.58
CA SER A 188 -9.37 -6.99 25.64
C SER A 188 -7.91 -7.07 25.23
N GLY A 189 -7.11 -6.16 25.77
CA GLY A 189 -5.68 -6.15 25.56
C GLY A 189 -5.05 -4.91 26.14
N HIS A 190 -3.80 -4.69 25.75
CA HIS A 190 -2.96 -3.59 26.19
C HIS A 190 -2.32 -2.90 24.99
N PHE A 191 -2.22 -1.58 25.02
CA PHE A 191 -1.56 -0.82 23.95
C PHE A 191 -0.17 -0.40 24.37
N VAL A 192 0.80 -0.74 23.53
CA VAL A 192 2.21 -0.32 23.67
C VAL A 192 2.56 0.52 22.46
N THR A 193 3.29 1.61 22.68
CA THR A 193 3.74 2.48 21.61
C THR A 193 5.25 2.45 21.50
N TYR A 194 5.74 2.19 20.28
CA TYR A 194 7.12 2.43 19.91
C TYR A 194 7.21 3.82 19.27
N ARG A 195 8.12 4.66 19.74
CA ARG A 195 8.33 6.02 19.22
C ARG A 195 9.79 6.25 18.87
N ARG A 196 10.05 6.80 17.69
CA ARG A 196 11.40 7.13 17.24
C ARG A 196 12.02 8.19 18.14
N ILE A 197 13.27 8.00 18.52
CA ILE A 197 14.05 9.01 19.25
C ILE A 197 14.62 9.99 18.22
N PRO A 198 14.36 11.31 18.32
CA PRO A 198 14.99 12.30 17.45
C PRO A 198 16.51 12.27 17.64
N CYS A 199 17.26 12.23 16.54
CA CYS A 199 18.71 12.42 16.61
C CYS A 199 19.00 13.88 17.00
N SER A 200 19.79 14.11 18.05
CA SER A 200 20.24 15.45 18.41
C SER A 200 21.32 15.91 17.42
N ASN A 201 21.12 17.06 16.78
CA ASN A 201 22.00 17.65 15.76
C ASN A 201 23.36 18.16 16.32
N GLY A 202 23.86 17.59 17.42
CA GLY A 202 24.90 18.20 18.27
C GLY A 202 26.31 17.63 18.16
N ASP A 203 26.57 16.52 17.47
CA ASP A 203 27.94 16.02 17.33
C ASP A 203 28.13 15.31 15.99
N GLN A 204 28.58 16.08 14.99
CA GLN A 204 28.94 15.57 13.65
C GLN A 204 30.33 14.90 13.63
N SER A 205 30.88 14.53 14.78
CA SER A 205 32.18 13.89 14.86
C SER A 205 32.06 12.50 15.50
N SER A 206 32.07 11.48 14.64
CA SER A 206 32.06 10.03 14.93
C SER A 206 30.68 9.33 15.07
N ARG A 207 30.51 8.30 14.21
CA ARG A 207 29.56 7.15 14.30
C ARG A 207 28.21 7.26 13.60
N GLU A 208 28.29 7.19 12.28
CA GLU A 208 27.56 6.26 11.40
C GLU A 208 26.48 5.37 12.07
N ALA A 209 25.25 5.44 11.56
CA ALA A 209 24.12 4.51 11.72
C ALA A 209 23.52 4.23 13.13
N SER A 210 24.20 4.52 14.23
CA SER A 210 23.82 3.91 15.54
C SER A 210 22.63 4.53 16.30
N ASN A 211 22.21 5.76 15.99
CA ASN A 211 21.09 6.42 16.70
C ASN A 211 19.76 6.41 15.93
N GLU A 212 19.78 6.24 14.61
CA GLU A 212 18.54 6.13 13.82
C GLU A 212 17.73 4.86 14.13
N ASP A 213 18.42 3.88 14.73
CA ASP A 213 17.88 2.60 15.12
C ASP A 213 17.37 2.55 16.56
N LYS A 214 17.43 3.65 17.32
CA LYS A 214 16.93 3.69 18.71
C LYS A 214 15.51 4.24 18.80
N TRP A 215 14.69 3.52 19.56
CA TRP A 215 13.27 3.80 19.76
C TRP A 215 12.92 3.71 21.23
N TRP A 216 11.97 4.51 21.69
CA TRP A 216 11.32 4.28 22.97
C TRP A 216 10.22 3.25 22.81
N ARG A 217 10.24 2.19 23.63
CA ARG A 217 9.08 1.36 23.93
C ARG A 217 8.40 1.96 25.15
N ILE A 218 7.15 2.38 24.99
CA ILE A 218 6.35 3.03 26.02
C ILE A 218 5.16 2.13 26.31
N SER A 219 5.13 1.57 27.52
CA SER A 219 4.04 0.77 28.06
C SER A 219 3.60 1.40 29.38
N ASP A 220 2.62 2.29 29.31
CA ASP A 220 2.19 3.12 30.45
C ASP A 220 3.38 3.87 31.09
N GLU A 221 3.70 3.57 32.35
CA GLU A 221 4.83 4.16 33.09
C GLU A 221 6.19 3.53 32.75
N ASP A 222 6.23 2.34 32.13
CA ASP A 222 7.46 1.65 31.73
C ASP A 222 7.96 2.16 30.38
N VAL A 223 9.08 2.89 30.41
CA VAL A 223 9.74 3.45 29.22
C VAL A 223 11.12 2.86 29.07
N GLN A 224 11.36 2.21 27.93
CA GLN A 224 12.62 1.51 27.64
C GLN A 224 13.15 1.93 26.27
N ILE A 225 14.48 1.97 26.13
CA ILE A 225 15.12 2.14 24.82
C ILE A 225 15.26 0.78 24.17
N VAL A 226 14.80 0.65 22.93
CA VAL A 226 14.83 -0.57 22.12
C VAL A 226 15.39 -0.30 20.73
N GLU A 227 15.85 -1.36 20.07
CA GLU A 227 16.37 -1.29 18.71
C GLU A 227 15.28 -1.41 17.65
N TRP A 228 15.54 -0.87 16.45
CA TRP A 228 14.69 -0.97 15.27
C TRP A 228 14.31 -2.40 14.93
N THR A 229 15.21 -3.37 15.13
CA THR A 229 14.95 -4.79 14.87
C THR A 229 13.77 -5.32 15.68
N LEU A 230 13.54 -4.80 16.88
CA LEU A 230 12.36 -5.14 17.68
C LEU A 230 11.10 -4.49 17.07
N VAL A 231 11.20 -3.20 16.74
CA VAL A 231 10.07 -2.40 16.23
C VAL A 231 9.53 -2.95 14.90
N LYS A 232 10.40 -3.21 13.91
CA LYS A 232 10.00 -3.74 12.59
C LYS A 232 9.32 -5.11 12.64
N ASN A 233 9.57 -5.85 13.71
CA ASN A 233 9.01 -7.19 13.92
C ASN A 233 7.72 -7.17 14.73
N ALA A 234 7.31 -6.02 15.26
CA ALA A 234 6.15 -5.90 16.11
C ALA A 234 4.84 -6.05 15.32
N GLU A 235 3.80 -6.56 15.99
CA GLU A 235 2.47 -6.73 15.41
C GLU A 235 1.73 -5.38 15.34
N ALA A 236 2.13 -4.52 14.39
CA ALA A 236 1.62 -3.16 14.28
C ALA A 236 0.09 -3.09 14.16
N TYR A 237 -0.53 -2.23 14.96
CA TYR A 237 -1.96 -1.91 14.90
C TYR A 237 -2.18 -0.56 14.21
N MET A 238 -1.38 0.45 14.56
CA MET A 238 -1.33 1.73 13.85
C MET A 238 0.11 2.11 13.57
N LEU A 239 0.35 2.72 12.41
CA LEU A 239 1.64 3.27 12.01
C LEU A 239 1.47 4.75 11.72
N TYR A 240 2.35 5.58 12.29
CA TYR A 240 2.37 7.01 12.03
C TYR A 240 3.63 7.38 11.28
N TYR A 241 3.44 7.99 10.12
CA TYR A 241 4.50 8.51 9.29
C TYR A 241 4.37 10.02 9.14
N GLU A 242 5.49 10.69 8.92
CA GLU A 242 5.55 12.10 8.55
C GLU A 242 6.19 12.22 7.17
N LYS A 243 5.66 13.12 6.33
CA LYS A 243 6.21 13.40 5.00
C LYS A 243 7.58 14.07 5.14
N GLU A 244 8.57 13.57 4.42
CA GLU A 244 9.91 14.19 4.30
C GLU A 244 9.91 15.43 3.39
#